data_AF-A0A4V4HHZ7-F1
#
_entry.id   AF-A0A4V4HHZ7-F1
#
_cell.length_a   1.000
_cell.length_b   1.000
_cell.length_c   1.000
_cell.angle_alpha   90.00
_cell.angle_beta   90.00
_cell.angle_gamma   90.00
#
_symmetry.space_group_name_H-M   'P 1'
#
loop_
_entity.id
_entity.type
_entity.pdbx_description
1 polymer ?
#
loop_
_entity_poly.entity_id
_entity_poly.type
_entity_poly.pdbx_seq_one_letter_code
_entity_poly.pdbx_strand_id
1 'polypeptide(L)'
;MSSSAEFLRKWRSEPSAASTSSSPHSPLTPSPSNTRSIFDDDSPVDLSEDNDAVNGVRSPRSGKSSFRRKPSKEPTPHQFKAHRTVMQKEFPQGWNPPRKISREAMEGLRQLYHLDKEKFSTPVLAERFKISPEAVRRILKSKWVQPRERREKAMVKDREDMTLTRLRERLKESKEVEELIENRTGKYLGANSKDRFTFQ
;
A
#
# COMPACT_ATOMS: atom_id res chain seq x y z
N MET A 1 -16.29 -32.45 27.44
CA MET A 1 -15.47 -31.62 28.37
C MET A 1 -14.10 -32.26 28.46
N SER A 2 -13.03 -31.46 28.31
CA SER A 2 -11.60 -31.84 28.20
C SER A 2 -11.24 -32.66 26.95
N SER A 3 -10.18 -32.40 26.20
CA SER A 3 -8.89 -31.80 26.57
C SER A 3 -8.30 -31.06 25.35
N SER A 4 -8.42 -29.73 25.33
CA SER A 4 -7.82 -28.85 24.31
C SER A 4 -6.49 -28.31 24.83
N ALA A 5 -5.56 -29.20 25.15
CA ALA A 5 -4.29 -28.86 25.80
C ALA A 5 -3.08 -29.65 25.24
N GLU A 6 -3.14 -30.10 23.98
CA GLU A 6 -2.11 -30.99 23.38
C GLU A 6 -1.53 -30.42 22.06
N PHE A 7 -1.46 -29.09 21.89
CA PHE A 7 -0.86 -28.49 20.68
C PHE A 7 0.23 -27.43 20.94
N LEU A 8 0.61 -27.23 22.20
CA LEU A 8 1.64 -26.25 22.60
C LEU A 8 2.81 -26.92 23.36
N ARG A 9 3.35 -28.01 22.81
CA ARG A 9 4.55 -28.69 23.33
C ARG A 9 5.63 -28.93 22.27
N LYS A 10 5.56 -28.23 21.13
CA LYS A 10 6.48 -28.39 19.98
C LYS A 10 7.68 -27.42 19.99
N TRP A 11 7.80 -26.53 20.97
CA TRP A 11 8.90 -25.56 21.05
C TRP A 11 9.36 -25.25 22.48
N ARG A 12 9.47 -26.28 23.33
CA ARG A 12 10.15 -26.13 24.63
C ARG A 12 10.94 -27.40 25.01
N SER A 13 12.26 -27.20 25.08
CA SER A 13 13.28 -28.00 25.76
C SER A 13 13.77 -29.29 25.12
N GLU A 14 15.05 -29.28 24.72
CA GLU A 14 16.05 -30.24 25.21
C GLU A 14 17.37 -29.50 25.55
N PRO A 15 18.02 -29.81 26.68
CA PRO A 15 19.40 -29.45 27.01
C PRO A 15 20.34 -30.66 26.82
N SER A 16 21.62 -30.46 26.44
CA SER A 16 22.74 -31.27 26.95
C SER A 16 24.11 -30.87 26.36
N ALA A 17 25.13 -31.08 27.19
CA ALA A 17 26.53 -31.39 26.89
C ALA A 17 27.52 -30.23 26.66
N ALA A 18 28.31 -30.00 27.72
CA ALA A 18 29.63 -29.41 27.69
C ALA A 18 30.59 -30.24 26.80
N SER A 19 31.44 -29.56 26.05
CA SER A 19 32.74 -30.07 25.61
C SER A 19 33.68 -28.89 25.38
N THR A 20 34.67 -28.82 26.27
CA THR A 20 35.91 -28.05 26.19
C THR A 20 36.74 -28.47 24.98
N SER A 21 37.13 -27.50 24.14
CA SER A 21 38.34 -27.62 23.32
C SER A 21 39.03 -26.26 23.20
N SER A 22 40.31 -26.31 23.54
CA SER A 22 41.26 -25.23 23.76
C SER A 22 41.86 -24.68 22.45
N SER A 23 41.96 -23.34 22.37
CA SER A 23 42.98 -22.51 21.68
C SER A 23 43.11 -22.51 20.14
N PRO A 24 43.75 -21.48 19.52
CA PRO A 24 44.43 -20.32 20.11
C PRO A 24 43.89 -18.95 19.64
N HIS A 25 44.18 -17.93 20.43
CA HIS A 25 43.92 -16.53 20.14
C HIS A 25 44.84 -15.99 19.03
N SER A 26 44.25 -15.44 17.97
CA SER A 26 44.97 -14.61 17.00
C SER A 26 45.24 -13.23 17.61
N PRO A 27 46.47 -12.71 17.56
CA PRO A 27 46.76 -11.37 18.07
C PRO A 27 46.07 -10.32 17.20
N LEU A 28 45.26 -9.47 17.85
CA LEU A 28 44.73 -8.24 17.29
C LEU A 28 45.91 -7.33 16.92
N THR A 29 46.07 -7.06 15.62
CA THR A 29 46.86 -5.92 15.18
C THR A 29 46.07 -4.65 15.53
N PRO A 30 46.66 -3.67 16.23
CA PRO A 30 46.03 -2.37 16.38
C PRO A 30 46.10 -1.65 15.03
N SER A 31 45.02 -1.70 14.26
CA SER A 31 44.79 -0.72 13.20
C SER A 31 44.70 0.65 13.87
N PRO A 32 45.47 1.66 13.45
CA PRO A 32 45.34 2.99 14.03
C PRO A 32 43.93 3.50 13.76
N SER A 33 43.17 3.70 14.82
CA SER A 33 41.89 4.39 14.83
C SER A 33 42.13 5.85 14.44
N ASN A 34 42.14 6.16 13.15
CA ASN A 34 42.01 7.54 12.70
C ASN A 34 40.53 7.91 12.64
N THR A 35 39.88 7.97 13.81
CA THR A 35 38.65 8.74 13.97
C THR A 35 39.06 10.19 14.23
N ARG A 36 39.61 10.85 13.21
CA ARG A 36 39.75 12.31 13.21
C ARG A 36 38.35 12.90 12.98
N SER A 37 37.96 13.81 13.85
CA SER A 37 36.76 14.65 13.71
C SER A 37 36.76 15.28 12.32
N ILE A 38 35.70 15.05 11.56
CA ILE A 38 35.50 15.64 10.22
C ILE A 38 35.32 17.17 10.25
N PHE A 39 35.27 17.76 11.45
CA PHE A 39 35.04 19.19 11.64
C PHE A 39 36.32 20.02 11.85
N ASP A 40 37.49 19.39 11.99
CA ASP A 40 38.75 20.08 12.34
C ASP A 40 39.89 19.85 11.33
N ASP A 41 39.59 19.36 10.12
CA ASP A 41 40.59 19.13 9.07
C ASP A 41 40.53 20.26 8.04
N ASP A 42 41.36 21.31 8.22
CA ASP A 42 41.64 22.37 7.23
C ASP A 42 42.48 21.84 6.04
N SER A 43 42.34 20.56 5.70
CA SER A 43 42.94 20.01 4.50
C SER A 43 42.19 20.57 3.27
N PRO A 44 42.88 20.97 2.20
CA PRO A 44 42.22 21.41 0.98
C PRO A 44 41.29 20.30 0.51
N VAL A 45 39.98 20.59 0.47
CA VAL A 45 38.98 19.63 0.02
C VAL A 45 39.29 19.28 -1.43
N ASP A 46 39.80 18.06 -1.65
CA ASP A 46 40.10 17.57 -2.99
C ASP A 46 38.81 17.22 -3.72
N LEU A 47 38.23 18.22 -4.38
CA LEU A 47 37.03 18.11 -5.20
C LEU A 47 37.30 17.46 -6.57
N SER A 48 38.50 16.93 -6.82
CA SER A 48 38.78 16.17 -8.05
C SER A 48 37.87 14.94 -8.17
N GLU A 49 37.47 14.34 -7.05
CA GLU A 49 36.57 13.17 -7.04
C GLU A 49 35.15 13.46 -7.58
N ASP A 50 34.66 14.70 -7.46
CA ASP A 50 33.31 15.08 -7.87
C ASP A 50 33.25 15.47 -9.36
N ASN A 51 34.34 16.04 -9.88
CA ASN A 51 34.48 16.38 -11.30
C ASN A 51 34.52 15.13 -12.19
N ASP A 52 35.10 14.03 -11.72
CA ASP A 52 35.13 12.75 -12.45
C ASP A 52 33.75 12.09 -12.59
N ALA A 53 32.81 12.38 -11.68
CA ALA A 53 31.44 11.90 -11.74
C ALA A 53 30.60 12.65 -12.79
N VAL A 54 30.84 13.96 -12.96
CA VAL A 54 30.19 14.80 -13.97
C VAL A 54 30.78 14.55 -15.36
N ASN A 55 32.09 14.38 -15.47
CA ASN A 55 32.80 14.14 -16.73
C ASN A 55 32.72 12.67 -17.21
N GLY A 56 32.07 11.79 -16.45
CA GLY A 56 31.81 10.40 -16.85
C GLY A 56 33.04 9.48 -16.92
N VAL A 57 34.18 9.93 -16.39
CA VAL A 57 35.47 9.20 -16.44
C VAL A 57 35.48 8.05 -15.43
N ARG A 58 34.75 8.17 -14.31
CA ARG A 58 34.48 7.04 -13.40
C ARG A 58 33.28 6.22 -13.91
N SER A 59 33.56 5.08 -14.52
CA SER A 59 32.53 4.03 -14.69
C SER A 59 32.02 3.65 -13.29
N PRO A 60 30.70 3.71 -13.03
CA PRO A 60 30.16 3.60 -11.68
C PRO A 60 30.54 2.24 -11.11
N ARG A 61 31.45 2.24 -10.13
CA ARG A 61 31.87 1.06 -9.39
C ARG A 61 30.61 0.48 -8.72
N SER A 62 30.04 -0.55 -9.36
CA SER A 62 29.02 -1.47 -8.83
C SER A 62 27.81 -0.83 -8.09
N GLY A 63 27.05 0.02 -8.78
CA GLY A 63 25.81 0.57 -8.24
C GLY A 63 24.72 0.71 -9.30
N LYS A 64 24.49 -0.32 -10.12
CA LYS A 64 23.40 -0.30 -11.11
C LYS A 64 22.07 -0.13 -10.36
N SER A 65 21.51 1.07 -10.43
CA SER A 65 20.17 1.41 -9.92
C SER A 65 19.19 0.26 -10.22
N SER A 66 18.45 -0.18 -9.21
CA SER A 66 17.50 -1.30 -9.30
C SER A 66 16.52 -1.16 -10.46
N PHE A 67 16.25 0.08 -10.89
CA PHE A 67 15.36 0.41 -12.01
C PHE A 67 15.96 0.12 -13.40
N ARG A 68 17.27 -0.13 -13.50
CA ARG A 68 17.98 -0.41 -14.77
C ARG A 68 18.44 -1.87 -14.89
N ARG A 69 17.99 -2.75 -13.99
CA ARG A 69 18.27 -4.19 -14.05
C ARG A 69 17.32 -4.85 -15.04
N LYS A 70 17.87 -5.48 -16.08
CA LYS A 70 17.12 -6.37 -16.98
C LYS A 70 16.67 -7.58 -16.15
N PRO A 71 15.43 -8.08 -16.33
CA PRO A 71 15.00 -9.28 -15.62
C PRO A 71 15.94 -10.45 -15.93
N SER A 72 16.21 -11.29 -14.93
CA SER A 72 17.01 -12.50 -15.14
C SER A 72 16.33 -13.37 -16.19
N LYS A 73 17.11 -13.88 -17.16
CA LYS A 73 16.60 -14.82 -18.16
C LYS A 73 16.36 -16.23 -17.59
N GLU A 74 16.87 -16.48 -16.39
CA GLU A 74 16.67 -17.74 -15.69
C GLU A 74 15.20 -17.94 -15.29
N PRO A 75 14.66 -19.17 -15.43
CA PRO A 75 13.32 -19.48 -14.99
C PRO A 75 13.12 -19.13 -13.51
N THR A 76 11.97 -18.56 -13.17
CA THR A 76 11.63 -18.29 -11.76
C THR A 76 11.76 -19.58 -10.94
N PRO A 77 12.51 -19.56 -9.81
CA PRO A 77 12.71 -20.74 -8.99
C PRO A 77 11.40 -21.39 -8.57
N HIS A 78 11.40 -22.73 -8.45
CA HIS A 78 10.18 -23.53 -8.24
C HIS A 78 9.37 -23.10 -7.01
N GLN A 79 10.05 -22.73 -5.91
CA GLN A 79 9.44 -22.27 -4.66
C GLN A 79 8.53 -21.05 -4.87
N PHE A 80 8.98 -20.06 -5.66
CA PHE A 80 8.19 -18.86 -5.95
C PHE A 80 7.00 -19.15 -6.85
N LYS A 81 7.17 -20.06 -7.83
CA LYS A 81 6.05 -20.52 -8.68
C LYS A 81 4.98 -21.22 -7.84
N ALA A 82 5.39 -22.14 -6.96
CA ALA A 82 4.49 -22.83 -6.04
C ALA A 82 3.72 -21.84 -5.15
N HIS A 83 4.42 -20.92 -4.48
CA HIS A 83 3.79 -19.88 -3.66
C HIS A 83 2.80 -19.03 -4.46
N ARG A 84 3.14 -18.61 -5.68
CA ARG A 84 2.24 -17.85 -6.56
C ARG A 84 0.97 -18.64 -6.89
N THR A 85 1.10 -19.93 -7.19
CA THR A 85 -0.08 -20.77 -7.48
C THR A 85 -0.98 -20.96 -6.26
N VAL A 86 -0.41 -21.11 -5.06
CA VAL A 86 -1.17 -21.19 -3.81
C VAL A 86 -1.92 -19.88 -3.56
N MET A 87 -1.23 -18.74 -3.66
CA MET A 87 -1.85 -17.42 -3.50
C MET A 87 -2.99 -17.18 -4.51
N GLN A 88 -2.83 -17.60 -5.76
CA GLN A 88 -3.88 -17.47 -6.78
C GLN A 88 -5.10 -18.37 -6.50
N LYS A 89 -4.87 -19.55 -5.93
CA LYS A 89 -5.95 -20.48 -5.55
C LYS A 89 -6.70 -20.01 -4.31
N GLU A 90 -5.98 -19.57 -3.27
CA GLU A 90 -6.55 -19.11 -2.01
C GLU A 90 -7.22 -17.73 -2.14
N PHE A 91 -6.69 -16.86 -3.01
CA PHE A 91 -7.14 -15.49 -3.17
C PHE A 91 -7.42 -15.16 -4.65
N PRO A 92 -8.51 -15.69 -5.23
CA PRO A 92 -8.85 -15.46 -6.65
C PRO A 92 -9.15 -13.99 -6.96
N GLN A 93 -9.69 -13.24 -6.00
CA GLN A 93 -9.94 -11.79 -6.11
C GLN A 93 -8.73 -10.93 -5.72
N GLY A 94 -7.57 -11.57 -5.52
CA GLY A 94 -6.34 -10.92 -5.06
C GLY A 94 -6.21 -10.88 -3.53
N TRP A 95 -4.99 -10.59 -3.08
CA TRP A 95 -4.68 -10.50 -1.66
C TRP A 95 -5.32 -9.23 -1.05
N ASN A 96 -6.38 -9.42 -0.27
CA ASN A 96 -7.02 -8.38 0.51
C ASN A 96 -6.86 -8.72 2.00
N PRO A 97 -5.98 -8.01 2.75
CA PRO A 97 -5.77 -8.29 4.16
C PRO A 97 -7.10 -8.32 4.92
N PRO A 98 -7.36 -9.34 5.76
CA PRO A 98 -8.65 -9.49 6.43
C PRO A 98 -8.91 -8.39 7.47
N ARG A 99 -7.85 -7.77 8.02
CA ARG A 99 -7.94 -6.70 9.01
C ARG A 99 -7.35 -5.40 8.46
N LYS A 100 -8.11 -4.71 7.61
CA LYS A 100 -7.74 -3.37 7.11
C LYS A 100 -8.14 -2.32 8.12
N ILE A 101 -7.17 -1.53 8.56
CA ILE A 101 -7.45 -0.34 9.35
C ILE A 101 -7.96 0.77 8.42
N SER A 102 -9.06 1.42 8.81
CA SER A 102 -9.56 2.58 8.07
C SER A 102 -8.56 3.73 8.13
N ARG A 103 -8.63 4.63 7.16
CA ARG A 103 -7.73 5.79 7.10
C ARG A 103 -7.83 6.65 8.36
N GLU A 104 -9.06 6.90 8.80
CA GLU A 104 -9.35 7.69 9.99
C GLU A 104 -8.83 7.00 11.26
N ALA A 105 -8.98 5.67 11.37
CA ALA A 105 -8.44 4.91 12.48
C ALA A 105 -6.90 4.98 12.55
N MET A 106 -6.19 5.02 11.42
CA MET A 106 -4.74 5.26 11.42
C MET A 106 -4.37 6.65 11.95
N GLU A 107 -5.21 7.66 11.69
CA GLU A 107 -5.01 9.03 12.18
C GLU A 107 -5.33 9.14 13.66
N GLY A 108 -6.41 8.51 14.13
CA GLY A 108 -6.70 8.37 15.56
C GLY A 108 -5.57 7.66 16.30
N LEU A 109 -5.01 6.57 15.73
CA LEU A 109 -3.84 5.89 16.29
C LEU A 109 -2.64 6.83 16.42
N ARG A 110 -2.35 7.63 15.38
CA ARG A 110 -1.27 8.62 15.43
C ARG A 110 -1.55 9.67 16.50
N GLN A 111 -2.76 10.22 16.57
CA GLN A 111 -3.12 11.23 17.56
C GLN A 111 -2.93 10.71 18.99
N LEU A 112 -3.46 9.53 19.30
CA LEU A 112 -3.30 8.90 20.62
C LEU A 112 -1.82 8.75 21.00
N TYR A 113 -1.00 8.26 20.07
CA TYR A 113 0.45 8.11 20.31
C TYR A 113 1.16 9.46 20.51
N HIS A 114 0.69 10.55 19.91
CA HIS A 114 1.26 11.88 20.09
C HIS A 114 0.87 12.51 21.42
N LEU A 115 -0.33 12.19 21.94
CA LEU A 115 -0.81 12.69 23.22
C LEU A 115 0.04 12.12 24.37
N ASP A 116 0.02 10.80 24.56
CA ASP A 116 0.72 10.13 25.66
C ASP A 116 1.47 8.88 25.17
N LYS A 117 2.77 9.01 24.86
CA LYS A 117 3.59 7.88 24.37
C LYS A 117 3.75 6.76 25.39
N GLU A 118 3.77 7.09 26.68
CA GLU A 118 3.94 6.11 27.77
C GLU A 118 2.69 5.24 27.95
N LYS A 119 1.50 5.84 27.89
CA LYS A 119 0.23 5.12 28.04
C LYS A 119 -0.17 4.38 26.77
N PHE A 120 0.02 5.01 25.60
CA PHE A 120 -0.35 4.45 24.31
C PHE A 120 0.83 3.77 23.61
N SER A 121 1.47 2.83 24.31
CA SER A 121 2.58 2.07 23.74
C SER A 121 2.13 1.17 22.57
N THR A 122 3.08 0.77 21.72
CA THR A 122 2.78 -0.07 20.54
C THR A 122 1.99 -1.36 20.82
N PRO A 123 2.25 -2.15 21.88
CA PRO A 123 1.42 -3.33 22.18
C PRO A 123 -0.01 -2.94 22.59
N VAL A 124 -0.17 -1.87 23.38
CA VAL A 124 -1.49 -1.40 23.82
C VAL A 124 -2.33 -0.95 22.62
N LEU A 125 -1.75 -0.19 21.70
CA LEU A 125 -2.43 0.22 20.46
C LEU A 125 -2.76 -0.98 19.57
N ALA A 126 -1.88 -1.99 19.50
CA ALA A 126 -2.12 -3.21 18.73
C ALA A 126 -3.36 -3.96 19.23
N GLU A 127 -3.54 -4.06 20.55
CA GLU A 127 -4.70 -4.69 21.16
C GLU A 127 -6.00 -3.92 20.90
N ARG A 128 -5.99 -2.59 21.07
CA ARG A 128 -7.19 -1.74 20.89
C ARG A 128 -7.67 -1.73 19.45
N PHE A 129 -6.74 -1.59 18.50
CA PHE A 129 -7.06 -1.56 17.07
C PHE A 129 -7.12 -2.96 16.44
N LYS A 130 -6.84 -4.02 17.23
CA LYS A 130 -6.83 -5.42 16.79
C LYS A 130 -5.95 -5.65 15.55
N ILE A 131 -4.80 -5.00 15.51
CA ILE A 131 -3.81 -5.10 14.42
C ILE A 131 -2.48 -5.63 14.96
N SER A 132 -1.62 -6.12 14.07
CA SER A 132 -0.29 -6.58 14.46
C SER A 132 0.55 -5.41 15.01
N PRO A 133 1.39 -5.62 16.04
CA PRO A 133 2.30 -4.59 16.55
C PRO A 133 3.31 -4.10 15.48
N GLU A 134 3.62 -4.92 14.47
CA GLU A 134 4.44 -4.49 13.31
C GLU A 134 3.71 -3.45 12.47
N ALA A 135 2.41 -3.64 12.23
CA ALA A 135 1.59 -2.69 11.49
C ALA A 135 1.49 -1.35 12.22
N VAL A 136 1.34 -1.36 13.55
CA VAL A 136 1.36 -0.15 14.39
C VAL A 136 2.67 0.62 14.20
N ARG A 137 3.82 -0.06 14.29
CA ARG A 137 5.14 0.56 14.08
C ARG A 137 5.27 1.17 12.68
N ARG A 138 4.75 0.49 11.65
CA ARG A 138 4.71 1.03 10.28
C ARG A 138 3.87 2.28 10.19
N ILE A 139 2.67 2.29 10.76
CA ILE A 139 1.76 3.44 10.75
C ILE A 139 2.44 4.65 11.42
N LEU A 140 3.07 4.42 12.59
CA LEU A 140 3.78 5.46 13.35
C LEU A 140 5.03 5.98 12.63
N LYS A 141 5.76 5.11 11.93
CA LYS A 141 6.97 5.49 11.17
C LYS A 141 6.63 6.16 9.82
N SER A 142 5.49 5.82 9.23
CA SER A 142 5.06 6.37 7.95
C SER A 142 4.60 7.83 8.10
N LYS A 143 5.23 8.74 7.35
CA LYS A 143 4.86 10.16 7.28
C LYS A 143 3.75 10.44 6.26
N TRP A 144 3.01 9.41 5.83
CA TRP A 144 2.06 9.57 4.75
C TRP A 144 0.83 10.36 5.22
N VAL A 145 0.75 11.60 4.75
CA VAL A 145 -0.35 12.54 4.99
C VAL A 145 -0.97 12.85 3.63
N GLN A 146 -2.29 12.80 3.51
CA GLN A 146 -2.92 13.39 2.32
C GLN A 146 -2.86 14.89 2.52
N PRO A 147 -2.34 15.66 1.56
CA PRO A 147 -2.37 17.11 1.65
C PRO A 147 -3.81 17.57 1.93
N ARG A 148 -3.98 18.59 2.78
CA ARG A 148 -5.31 19.10 3.19
C ARG A 148 -6.21 19.37 1.97
N GLU A 149 -5.62 19.99 0.96
CA GLU A 149 -6.23 20.25 -0.35
C GLU A 149 -6.78 18.97 -1.02
N ARG A 150 -6.11 17.83 -0.89
CA ARG A 150 -6.57 16.57 -1.51
C ARG A 150 -7.75 15.95 -0.75
N ARG A 151 -7.88 16.22 0.55
CA ARG A 151 -9.08 15.82 1.33
C ARG A 151 -10.28 16.67 0.93
N GLU A 152 -10.08 17.97 0.80
CA GLU A 152 -11.12 18.90 0.37
C GLU A 152 -11.56 18.60 -1.07
N LYS A 153 -10.61 18.37 -1.98
CA LYS A 153 -10.89 17.93 -3.36
C LYS A 153 -11.66 16.61 -3.40
N ALA A 154 -11.38 15.66 -2.51
CA ALA A 154 -12.15 14.42 -2.44
C ALA A 154 -13.60 14.68 -1.99
N MET A 155 -13.81 15.52 -0.98
CA MET A 155 -15.16 15.91 -0.53
C MET A 155 -15.94 16.68 -1.59
N VAL A 156 -15.28 17.57 -2.35
CA VAL A 156 -15.89 18.31 -3.46
C VAL A 156 -16.24 17.36 -4.59
N LYS A 157 -15.31 16.48 -4.98
CA LYS A 157 -15.55 15.47 -6.00
C LYS A 157 -16.71 14.54 -5.65
N ASP A 158 -16.79 14.06 -4.40
CA ASP A 158 -17.90 13.22 -3.95
C ASP A 158 -19.24 13.95 -4.07
N ARG A 159 -19.27 15.27 -3.79
CA ARG A 159 -20.48 16.09 -4.00
C ARG A 159 -20.82 16.25 -5.46
N GLU A 160 -19.83 16.50 -6.32
CA GLU A 160 -20.00 16.61 -7.78
C GLU A 160 -20.48 15.29 -8.39
N ASP A 161 -19.91 14.17 -7.97
CA ASP A 161 -20.32 12.85 -8.42
C ASP A 161 -21.80 12.59 -8.03
N MET A 162 -22.21 13.01 -6.83
CA MET A 162 -23.62 12.93 -6.39
C MET A 162 -24.57 13.87 -7.14
N THR A 163 -24.11 15.03 -7.62
CA THR A 163 -24.94 15.93 -8.44
C THR A 163 -25.06 15.41 -9.87
N LEU A 164 -23.97 14.87 -10.43
CA LEU A 164 -23.93 14.30 -11.77
C LEU A 164 -24.79 13.04 -11.89
N THR A 165 -24.80 12.17 -10.88
CA THR A 165 -25.69 10.99 -10.88
C THR A 165 -27.15 11.39 -10.94
N ARG A 166 -27.58 12.34 -10.09
CA ARG A 166 -28.95 12.88 -10.09
C ARG A 166 -29.31 13.54 -11.42
N LEU A 167 -28.39 14.30 -12.01
CA LEU A 167 -28.63 14.93 -13.31
C LEU A 167 -28.78 13.90 -14.43
N ARG A 168 -27.96 12.84 -14.40
CA ARG A 168 -28.04 11.73 -15.34
C ARG A 168 -29.37 10.99 -15.24
N GLU A 169 -29.88 10.77 -14.03
CA GLU A 169 -31.20 10.17 -13.80
C GLU A 169 -32.31 11.05 -14.38
N ARG A 170 -32.31 12.36 -14.08
CA ARG A 170 -33.29 13.30 -14.66
C ARG A 170 -33.28 13.33 -16.19
N LEU A 171 -32.09 13.29 -16.81
CA LEU A 171 -31.98 13.26 -18.26
C LEU A 171 -32.52 11.96 -18.86
N LYS A 172 -32.36 10.82 -18.16
CA LYS A 172 -32.97 9.56 -18.57
C LYS A 172 -34.49 9.62 -18.46
N GLU A 173 -35.01 10.06 -17.31
CA GLU A 173 -36.45 10.25 -17.09
C GLU A 173 -37.06 11.16 -18.15
N SER A 174 -36.40 12.29 -18.44
CA SER A 174 -36.85 13.22 -19.49
C SER A 174 -36.91 12.57 -20.87
N LYS A 175 -35.88 11.80 -21.24
CA LYS A 175 -35.84 11.08 -22.51
C LYS A 175 -36.90 9.99 -22.59
N GLU A 176 -37.10 9.25 -21.51
CA GLU A 176 -38.15 8.21 -21.41
C GLU A 176 -39.54 8.83 -21.54
N VAL A 177 -39.78 9.98 -20.91
CA VAL A 177 -41.04 10.73 -21.04
C VAL A 177 -41.24 11.22 -22.48
N GLU A 178 -40.21 11.77 -23.11
CA GLU A 178 -40.26 12.23 -24.49
C GLU A 178 -40.53 11.09 -25.47
N GLU A 179 -39.86 9.95 -25.30
CA GLU A 179 -40.09 8.72 -26.06
C GLU A 179 -41.53 8.20 -25.85
N LEU A 180 -42.09 8.28 -24.64
CA LEU A 180 -43.49 7.94 -24.38
C LEU A 180 -44.46 8.91 -25.06
N ILE A 181 -44.14 10.20 -25.11
CA ILE A 181 -44.94 11.21 -25.81
C ILE A 181 -44.93 10.94 -27.31
N GLU A 182 -43.77 10.69 -27.92
CA GLU A 182 -43.64 10.35 -29.34
C GLU A 182 -44.36 9.05 -29.70
N ASN A 183 -44.21 8.02 -28.87
CA ASN A 183 -44.93 6.75 -29.05
C ASN A 183 -46.46 6.93 -28.90
N ARG A 184 -46.90 7.87 -28.06
CA ARG A 184 -48.31 8.22 -27.88
C ARG A 184 -48.82 9.03 -29.07
N THR A 185 -48.10 10.04 -29.55
CA THR A 185 -48.51 10.88 -30.70
C THR A 185 -48.46 10.11 -32.02
N GLY A 186 -47.46 9.25 -32.22
CA GLY A 186 -47.35 8.35 -33.37
C GLY A 186 -48.50 7.34 -33.48
N LYS A 187 -49.11 6.95 -32.36
CA LYS A 187 -50.32 6.10 -32.33
C LYS A 187 -51.61 6.81 -32.79
N TYR A 188 -51.69 8.13 -32.71
CA TYR A 188 -52.90 8.89 -33.12
C TYR A 188 -52.85 9.41 -34.56
N LEU A 189 -51.67 9.52 -35.18
CA LEU A 189 -51.53 9.97 -36.57
C LEU A 189 -51.87 8.88 -37.62
N GLY A 190 -52.14 7.64 -37.19
CA GLY A 190 -52.54 6.52 -38.05
C GLY A 190 -54.05 6.28 -38.20
N ALA A 191 -54.92 7.04 -37.52
CA ALA A 191 -56.35 6.76 -37.43
C ALA A 191 -57.22 7.92 -37.92
N ASN A 192 -57.33 8.10 -39.24
CA ASN A 192 -58.55 8.46 -40.01
C ASN A 192 -58.20 9.15 -41.32
N SER A 193 -58.16 8.40 -42.42
CA SER A 193 -58.20 8.95 -43.79
C SER A 193 -59.39 8.44 -44.61
N LYS A 194 -60.39 7.81 -43.98
CA LYS A 194 -61.58 7.30 -44.65
C LYS A 194 -62.83 7.51 -43.80
N ASP A 195 -63.34 8.73 -43.80
CA ASP A 195 -64.78 8.97 -43.68
C ASP A 195 -65.10 10.25 -44.46
N ARG A 196 -65.30 10.08 -45.77
CA ARG A 196 -65.91 11.11 -46.61
C ARG A 196 -67.42 11.05 -46.39
N PHE A 197 -67.92 11.87 -45.47
CA PHE A 197 -69.34 12.18 -45.39
C PHE A 197 -69.78 12.93 -46.65
N THR A 198 -70.53 12.27 -47.54
CA THR A 198 -71.28 12.91 -48.62
C THR A 198 -72.67 13.26 -48.12
N PHE A 199 -72.97 14.55 -47.99
CA PHE A 199 -74.33 15.05 -47.76
C PHE A 199 -74.98 15.40 -49.11
N GLN A 200 -76.22 14.94 -49.27
CA GLN A 200 -77.05 14.98 -50.48
C GLN A 200 -77.92 16.24 -50.51
#